data_AF-A0A6H9KF44-F1
#
_entry.id   AF-A0A6H9KF44-F1
#
_cell.length_a   1.000
_cell.length_b   1.000
_cell.length_c   1.000
_cell.angle_alpha   90.00
_cell.angle_beta   90.00
_cell.angle_gamma   90.00
#
_symmetry.space_group_name_H-M   'P 1'
#
loop_
_entity.id
_entity.type
_entity.pdbx_description
1 polymer ?
#
loop_
_entity_poly.entity_id
_entity_poly.type
_entity_poly.pdbx_seq_one_letter_code
_entity_poly.pdbx_strand_id
1 'polypeptide(L)'
;MENVTVRIEGQSFRATEVISDLRIAVETLYGPMKMVGFWDRSKSIHLCPFLERHQECPHTEPTEGVVFPDYEKTLQRERQASLAIVFPHANITLYLS
;
A
#
# COMPACT_ATOMS: atom_id res chain seq x y z
N MET A 1 -11.78 -5.43 1.79
CA MET A 1 -11.11 -4.18 2.18
C MET A 1 -11.78 -3.03 1.44
N GLU A 2 -12.01 -1.91 2.11
CA GLU A 2 -12.46 -0.67 1.47
C GLU A 2 -11.30 -0.03 0.69
N ASN A 3 -11.60 0.66 -0.40
CA ASN A 3 -10.60 1.26 -1.28
C ASN A 3 -10.92 2.75 -1.52
N VAL A 4 -9.95 3.62 -1.26
CA VAL A 4 -10.03 5.06 -1.55
C VAL A 4 -8.88 5.45 -2.47
N THR A 5 -9.16 6.31 -3.45
CA THR A 5 -8.12 6.88 -4.32
C THR A 5 -7.97 8.37 -4.03
N VAL A 6 -6.75 8.81 -3.69
CA VAL A 6 -6.41 10.23 -3.55
C VAL A 6 -5.74 10.69 -4.84
N ARG A 7 -6.44 11.50 -5.64
CA ARG A 7 -5.90 12.10 -6.87
C ARG A 7 -5.47 13.54 -6.59
N ILE A 8 -4.33 13.93 -7.15
CA ILE A 8 -3.82 15.31 -7.11
C ILE A 8 -3.94 15.88 -8.52
N GLU A 9 -4.66 17.00 -8.65
CA GLU A 9 -4.96 17.66 -9.92
C GLU A 9 -4.44 19.11 -9.93
N GLY A 10 -4.30 19.72 -11.12
CA GLY A 10 -3.97 21.16 -11.26
C GLY A 10 -2.53 21.54 -10.87
N GLN A 11 -1.58 20.62 -10.99
CA GLN A 11 -0.26 20.75 -10.36
C GLN A 11 0.68 21.67 -11.16
N SER A 12 1.22 22.72 -10.52
CA SER A 12 2.41 23.47 -11.00
C SER A 12 3.71 22.99 -10.35
N PHE A 13 3.59 22.19 -9.27
CA PHE A 13 4.69 21.67 -8.47
C PHE A 13 4.52 20.17 -8.28
N ARG A 14 5.64 19.44 -8.13
CA ARG A 14 5.64 17.99 -7.96
C ARG A 14 5.08 17.61 -6.59
N ALA A 15 4.07 16.74 -6.57
CA ALA A 15 3.56 16.13 -5.36
C ALA A 15 4.56 15.13 -4.73
N THR A 16 4.52 14.96 -3.41
CA THR A 16 5.40 14.00 -2.73
C THR A 16 5.09 12.56 -3.17
N GLU A 17 6.15 11.80 -3.38
CA GLU A 17 6.14 10.35 -3.63
C GLU A 17 6.83 9.60 -2.48
N VAL A 18 7.16 10.33 -1.40
CA VAL A 18 7.84 9.78 -0.24
C VAL A 18 6.82 9.11 0.68
N ILE A 19 6.99 7.81 0.95
CA ILE A 19 6.06 7.00 1.75
C ILE A 19 5.81 7.61 3.14
N SER A 20 6.83 8.17 3.80
CA SER A 20 6.67 8.80 5.13
C SER A 20 5.71 9.98 5.10
N ASP A 21 5.74 10.78 4.04
CA ASP A 21 4.89 11.97 3.91
C ASP A 21 3.47 11.54 3.55
N LEU A 22 3.33 10.59 2.62
CA LEU A 22 2.04 9.99 2.26
C LEU A 22 1.38 9.33 3.48
N ARG A 23 2.16 8.66 4.34
CA ARG A 23 1.69 8.11 5.61
C ARG A 23 1.10 9.19 6.50
N ILE A 24 1.81 10.30 6.69
CA ILE A 24 1.32 11.42 7.52
C ILE A 24 0.00 11.96 6.93
N ALA A 25 -0.08 12.10 5.61
CA ALA A 25 -1.29 12.57 4.94
C ALA A 25 -2.49 11.64 5.19
N VAL A 26 -2.33 10.32 5.03
CA VAL A 26 -3.44 9.38 5.25
C VAL A 26 -3.82 9.24 6.72
N GLU A 27 -2.85 9.24 7.64
CA GLU A 27 -3.12 9.18 9.08
C GLU A 27 -3.81 10.47 9.57
N THR A 28 -3.60 11.60 8.88
CA THR A 28 -4.34 12.84 9.14
C THR A 28 -5.78 12.76 8.63
N LEU A 29 -6.01 12.19 7.44
CA LEU A 29 -7.35 12.06 6.86
C LEU A 29 -8.22 11.01 7.57
N TYR A 30 -7.61 9.93 8.05
CA TYR A 30 -8.28 8.76 8.60
C TYR A 30 -7.89 8.47 10.05
N GLY A 31 -7.47 9.48 10.83
CA GLY A 31 -7.29 9.30 12.28
C GLY A 31 -8.58 8.72 12.88
N PRO A 32 -8.57 7.60 13.63
CA PRO A 32 -7.48 6.98 14.42
C PRO A 32 -6.69 5.82 13.75
N MET A 33 -6.89 5.54 12.47
CA MET A 33 -6.30 4.38 11.80
C MET A 33 -4.77 4.47 11.68
N LYS A 34 -4.09 3.31 11.71
CA LYS A 34 -2.62 3.21 11.63
C LYS A 34 -2.19 2.56 10.33
N MET A 35 -1.08 3.03 9.74
CA MET A 35 -0.48 2.35 8.59
C MET A 35 0.07 1.00 9.01
N VAL A 36 -0.50 -0.06 8.44
CA VAL A 36 -0.11 -1.45 8.65
C VAL A 36 0.52 -2.08 7.43
N GLY A 37 0.60 -1.40 6.29
CA GLY A 37 1.28 -1.91 5.12
C GLY A 37 1.44 -0.86 4.04
N PHE A 38 2.32 -1.12 3.09
CA PHE A 38 2.39 -0.36 1.85
C PHE A 38 2.78 -1.28 0.69
N TRP A 39 2.52 -0.79 -0.52
CA TRP A 39 3.07 -1.32 -1.76
C TRP A 39 3.52 -0.14 -2.63
N ASP A 40 4.83 -0.03 -2.87
CA ASP A 40 5.43 0.82 -3.90
C ASP A 40 5.65 -0.02 -5.16
N ARG A 41 4.74 0.12 -6.13
CA ARG A 41 4.77 -0.66 -7.37
C ARG A 41 5.86 -0.18 -8.33
N SER A 42 6.39 1.04 -8.14
CA SER A 42 7.46 1.56 -9.00
C SER A 42 8.80 0.88 -8.72
N LYS A 43 8.99 0.43 -7.48
CA LYS A 43 10.22 -0.24 -7.02
C LYS A 43 10.02 -1.74 -6.72
N SER A 44 8.79 -2.24 -6.90
CA SER A 44 8.37 -3.57 -6.48
C SER A 44 8.68 -3.85 -5.00
N ILE A 45 8.57 -2.82 -4.14
CA ILE A 45 8.82 -2.91 -2.69
C ILE A 45 7.48 -2.90 -1.95
N HIS A 46 7.30 -3.82 -1.01
CA HIS A 46 6.15 -3.84 -0.13
C HIS A 46 6.53 -4.41 1.24
N LEU A 47 5.72 -4.07 2.25
CA LEU A 47 5.94 -4.50 3.63
C LEU A 47 5.31 -5.88 3.89
N CYS A 48 5.94 -6.93 3.36
CA CYS A 48 5.44 -8.30 3.45
C CYS A 48 5.56 -8.90 4.87
N PRO A 49 4.45 -9.39 5.48
CA PRO A 49 4.52 -10.10 6.76
C PRO A 49 5.38 -11.37 6.73
N PHE A 50 5.50 -12.02 5.57
CA PHE A 50 6.33 -13.22 5.40
C PHE A 50 7.82 -12.88 5.44
N LEU A 51 8.24 -11.84 4.72
CA LEU A 51 9.64 -11.39 4.72
C LEU A 51 10.13 -10.97 6.11
N GLU A 52 9.29 -10.27 6.90
CA GLU A 52 9.61 -9.93 8.29
C GLU A 52 9.83 -11.16 9.18
N ARG A 53 9.15 -12.28 8.86
CA ARG A 53 9.32 -13.57 9.52
C ARG A 53 10.44 -14.40 8.91
N HIS A 54 11.27 -13.81 8.04
CA HIS A 54 12.34 -14.49 7.29
C HIS A 54 11.83 -15.64 6.40
N GLN A 55 10.60 -15.53 5.91
CA GLN A 55 9.99 -16.47 4.97
C GLN A 55 10.01 -15.87 3.57
N GLU A 56 9.98 -16.73 2.55
CA GLU A 56 9.87 -16.28 1.17
C GLU A 56 8.57 -15.49 0.97
N CYS A 57 8.67 -14.39 0.21
CA CYS A 57 7.52 -13.59 -0.14
C CYS A 57 6.65 -14.37 -1.15
N PRO A 58 5.38 -14.68 -0.84
CA PRO A 58 4.48 -15.34 -1.80
C PRO A 58 3.88 -14.33 -2.80
N HIS A 59 4.16 -13.04 -2.65
CA HIS A 59 3.67 -11.95 -3.48
C HIS A 59 4.73 -11.57 -4.52
N THR A 60 4.76 -12.31 -5.63
CA THR A 60 5.65 -12.06 -6.78
C THR A 60 4.84 -11.52 -7.95
N GLU A 61 5.24 -10.41 -8.61
CA GLU A 61 4.55 -9.78 -9.77
C GLU A 61 4.09 -10.77 -10.88
N PRO A 62 2.98 -10.52 -11.61
CA PRO A 62 2.50 -11.45 -12.63
C PRO A 62 3.37 -11.30 -13.87
N THR A 63 4.29 -12.24 -14.05
CA THR A 63 4.48 -12.80 -15.40
C THR A 63 3.25 -13.64 -15.70
N GLU A 64 2.44 -13.16 -16.63
CA GLU A 64 1.31 -13.83 -17.29
C GLU A 64 1.00 -15.27 -16.82
N GLY A 65 -0.09 -15.43 -16.04
CA GLY A 65 -0.86 -16.69 -16.08
C GLY A 65 -1.00 -17.51 -14.80
N VAL A 66 -0.50 -17.13 -13.63
CA VAL A 66 -0.71 -17.93 -12.40
C VAL A 66 -1.21 -17.09 -11.24
N VAL A 67 -2.24 -17.61 -10.58
CA VAL A 67 -3.06 -16.98 -9.54
C VAL A 67 -2.20 -16.43 -8.39
N PHE A 68 -2.31 -15.13 -8.20
CA PHE A 68 -1.74 -14.42 -7.06
C PHE A 68 -2.42 -14.75 -5.74
N PRO A 69 -1.67 -15.04 -4.67
CA PRO A 69 -2.11 -14.68 -3.34
C PRO A 69 -2.20 -13.15 -3.30
N ASP A 70 -3.41 -12.64 -3.20
CA ASP A 70 -3.66 -11.20 -3.10
C ASP A 70 -3.00 -10.65 -1.82
N TYR A 71 -2.00 -9.77 -1.95
CA TYR A 71 -1.33 -9.13 -0.81
C TYR A 71 -2.31 -8.44 0.12
N GLU A 72 -3.41 -7.93 -0.44
CA GLU A 72 -4.51 -7.38 0.33
C GLU A 72 -5.09 -8.41 1.28
N LYS A 73 -5.37 -9.64 0.80
CA LYS A 73 -5.85 -10.74 1.65
C LYS A 73 -4.83 -11.10 2.73
N THR A 74 -3.53 -11.08 2.40
CA THR A 74 -2.49 -11.27 3.43
C THR A 74 -2.56 -10.18 4.49
N LEU A 75 -2.66 -8.91 4.12
CA LEU A 75 -2.73 -7.82 5.09
C LEU A 75 -4.04 -7.82 5.90
N GLN A 76 -5.17 -8.16 5.27
CA GLN A 76 -6.45 -8.33 5.96
C GLN A 76 -6.33 -9.43 7.04
N ARG A 77 -5.67 -10.54 6.72
CA ARG A 77 -5.50 -11.66 7.65
C ARG A 77 -4.46 -11.39 8.73
N GLU A 78 -3.25 -10.99 8.34
CA GLU A 78 -2.09 -10.92 9.24
C GLU A 78 -2.02 -9.60 10.00
N ARG A 79 -2.63 -8.53 9.49
CA ARG A 79 -2.53 -7.18 10.06
C ARG A 79 -3.87 -6.47 10.23
N GLN A 80 -4.98 -7.18 10.01
CA GLN A 80 -6.33 -6.63 10.14
C GLN A 80 -6.56 -5.38 9.28
N ALA A 81 -5.86 -5.27 8.15
CA ALA A 81 -6.04 -4.15 7.24
C ALA A 81 -7.50 -4.10 6.76
N SER A 82 -8.10 -2.92 6.83
CA SER A 82 -9.51 -2.71 6.50
C SER A 82 -9.72 -1.67 5.41
N LEU A 83 -8.74 -0.78 5.21
CA LEU A 83 -8.76 0.32 4.26
C LEU A 83 -7.46 0.38 3.44
N ALA A 84 -7.60 0.49 2.12
CA ALA A 84 -6.51 0.72 1.19
C ALA A 84 -6.63 2.13 0.57
N ILE A 85 -5.57 2.92 0.67
CA ILE A 85 -5.46 4.26 0.09
C ILE A 85 -4.49 4.22 -1.08
N VAL A 86 -5.00 4.49 -2.28
CA VAL A 86 -4.23 4.51 -3.53
C VAL A 86 -3.83 5.94 -3.87
N PHE A 87 -2.53 6.15 -4.10
CA PHE A 87 -1.95 7.39 -4.62
C PHE A 87 -1.44 7.16 -6.04
N PRO A 88 -2.25 7.43 -7.08
CA PRO A 88 -1.86 7.15 -8.46
C PRO A 88 -0.62 7.94 -8.89
N HIS A 89 -0.45 9.17 -8.41
CA HIS A 89 0.68 10.02 -8.77
C HIS A 89 2.02 9.47 -8.28
N ALA A 90 2.02 8.68 -7.20
CA ALA A 90 3.21 8.10 -6.59
C ALA A 90 3.36 6.60 -6.85
N ASN A 91 2.39 5.96 -7.54
CA ASN A 91 2.31 4.51 -7.71
C ASN A 91 2.43 3.71 -6.40
N ILE A 92 1.90 4.30 -5.32
CA ILE A 92 1.95 3.74 -3.96
C ILE A 92 0.52 3.47 -3.47
N THR A 93 0.32 2.31 -2.84
CA THR A 93 -0.85 2.03 -2.03
C THR A 93 -0.43 1.90 -0.56
N LEU A 94 -1.12 2.62 0.33
CA LEU A 94 -0.98 2.46 1.78
C LEU A 94 -2.16 1.67 2.32
N TYR A 95 -1.93 0.82 3.31
CA TYR A 95 -2.94 -0.01 3.94
C TYR A 95 -3.05 0.37 5.42
N LEU A 96 -4.29 0.57 5.88
CA LEU A 96 -4.62 1.05 7.20
C LEU A 96 -5.49 0.03 7.97
N SER A 97 -5.33 -0.01 9.29
CA SER A 97 -6.21 -0.71 10.24
C SER A 97 -6.65 0.21 11.35
#